data_AF-A0A328ACX4-F1
#
_entry.id   AF-A0A328ACX4-F1
#
_cell.length_a   1.000
_cell.length_b   1.000
_cell.length_c   1.000
_cell.angle_alpha   90.00
_cell.angle_beta   90.00
_cell.angle_gamma   90.00
#
_symmetry.space_group_name_H-M   'P 1'
#
loop_
_entity.id
_entity.type
_entity.pdbx_description
1 polymer ?
#
loop_
_entity_poly.entity_id
_entity_poly.type
_entity_poly.pdbx_seq_one_letter_code
_entity_poly.pdbx_strand_id
1 'polypeptide(L)'
;MTASFDRFLRHRPAIHPKTALGRTFAVTRETWQLSDDPRTTRPAVEIIASGRTASEAADLAREAALSFAQNGYHKPARAWWGVEDRTFHRFTVTGAGARVAAGSAVALGLAGLAAFAFLKRRKGKSR
;
A
#
# COMPACT_ATOMS: atom_id res chain seq x y z
N MET A 1 -9.07 -20.77 -6.60
CA MET A 1 -8.03 -21.09 -5.60
C MET A 1 -7.39 -19.81 -5.04
N THR A 2 -8.19 -18.88 -4.49
CA THR A 2 -7.69 -17.53 -4.13
C THR A 2 -7.81 -17.22 -2.63
N ALA A 3 -8.68 -17.94 -1.92
CA ALA A 3 -8.98 -17.71 -0.51
C ALA A 3 -7.77 -17.88 0.43
N SER A 4 -6.78 -18.72 0.06
CA SER A 4 -5.60 -18.98 0.90
C SER A 4 -4.60 -17.81 0.92
N PHE A 5 -4.57 -16.98 -0.13
CA PHE A 5 -3.62 -15.87 -0.25
C PHE A 5 -4.18 -14.53 0.27
N ASP A 6 -5.49 -14.46 0.47
CA ASP A 6 -6.19 -13.28 1.02
C ASP A 6 -5.58 -12.82 2.35
N ARG A 7 -5.04 -13.75 3.17
CA ARG A 7 -4.39 -13.39 4.45
C ARG A 7 -3.15 -12.51 4.27
N PHE A 8 -2.32 -12.80 3.28
CA PHE A 8 -1.10 -12.03 2.98
C PHE A 8 -1.47 -10.71 2.27
N LEU A 9 -2.51 -10.74 1.45
CA LEU A 9 -2.97 -9.58 0.68
C LEU A 9 -3.71 -8.55 1.55
N ARG A 10 -4.41 -8.98 2.60
CA ARG A 10 -5.13 -8.08 3.53
C ARG A 10 -4.24 -7.48 4.62
N HIS A 11 -3.04 -8.04 4.83
CA HIS A 11 -2.08 -7.48 5.77
C HIS A 11 -1.68 -6.05 5.34
N ARG A 12 -1.96 -5.03 6.16
CA ARG A 12 -1.54 -3.67 5.82
C ARG A 12 -0.02 -3.58 5.95
N PRO A 13 0.69 -3.14 4.90
CA PRO A 13 2.13 -2.93 5.02
C PRO A 13 2.39 -1.88 6.10
N ALA A 14 3.32 -2.18 7.01
CA ALA A 14 3.97 -1.14 7.78
C ALA A 14 4.90 -0.42 6.80
N ILE A 15 4.35 0.56 6.08
CA ILE A 15 5.14 1.39 5.16
C ILE A 15 6.23 2.03 6.01
N HIS A 16 7.47 1.56 5.86
CA HIS A 16 8.62 2.21 6.46
C HIS A 16 9.04 3.36 5.53
N PRO A 17 8.86 4.63 5.95
CA PRO A 17 9.33 5.76 5.19
C PRO A 17 10.84 5.86 5.41
N LYS A 18 11.63 5.01 4.76
CA LYS A 18 13.05 5.25 4.65
C LYS A 18 13.36 5.66 3.23
N THR A 19 13.78 6.93 3.13
CA THR A 19 14.45 7.56 1.99
C THR A 19 13.53 7.93 0.83
N ALA A 20 12.93 9.13 0.92
CA ALA A 20 12.45 9.85 -0.26
C ALA A 20 13.66 10.33 -1.08
N LEU A 21 14.26 9.42 -1.84
CA LEU A 21 15.24 9.75 -2.87
C LEU A 21 14.49 10.32 -4.08
N GLY A 22 14.14 11.61 -4.03
CA GLY A 22 13.57 12.34 -5.16
C GLY A 22 12.12 11.99 -5.52
N ARG A 23 11.67 12.54 -6.66
CA ARG A 23 10.32 12.39 -7.25
C ARG A 23 10.09 11.01 -7.91
N THR A 24 10.66 9.93 -7.36
CA THR A 24 10.56 8.58 -7.94
C THR A 24 9.54 7.70 -7.23
N PHE A 25 8.94 6.78 -7.97
CA PHE A 25 8.06 5.73 -7.46
C PHE A 25 8.90 4.47 -7.25
N ALA A 26 8.77 3.81 -6.10
CA ALA A 26 9.50 2.60 -5.79
C ALA A 26 8.56 1.39 -5.80
N VAL A 27 9.04 0.27 -6.33
CA VAL A 27 8.40 -1.03 -6.23
C VAL A 27 8.99 -1.77 -5.04
N THR A 28 8.16 -2.00 -4.03
CA THR A 28 8.53 -2.73 -2.82
C THR A 28 8.02 -4.16 -2.94
N ARG A 29 8.93 -5.11 -2.77
CA ARG A 29 8.65 -6.54 -2.60
C ARG A 29 8.59 -6.87 -1.11
N GLU A 30 7.48 -7.45 -0.69
CA GLU A 30 7.32 -8.05 0.63
C GLU A 30 7.21 -9.56 0.47
N THR A 31 8.00 -10.30 1.24
CA THR A 31 8.12 -11.75 1.11
C THR A 31 7.80 -12.43 2.43
N TRP A 32 6.96 -13.47 2.38
CA TRP A 32 6.64 -14.38 3.48
C TRP A 32 6.85 -15.82 3.04
N GLN A 33 7.08 -16.73 3.99
CA GLN A 33 6.82 -18.15 3.76
C GLN A 33 5.30 -18.38 3.80
N LEU A 34 4.81 -19.33 3.01
CA LEU A 34 3.38 -19.71 3.03
C LEU A 34 2.96 -20.29 4.37
N SER A 35 3.89 -20.83 5.16
CA SER A 35 3.67 -21.26 6.54
C SER A 35 3.51 -20.12 7.54
N ASP A 36 3.92 -18.90 7.18
CA ASP A 36 3.88 -17.77 8.09
C ASP A 36 2.45 -17.28 8.31
N ASP A 37 2.17 -16.80 9.51
CA ASP A 37 0.99 -15.97 9.77
C ASP A 37 1.37 -14.50 9.57
N PRO A 38 0.84 -13.81 8.54
CA PRO A 38 1.15 -12.42 8.29
C PRO A 38 0.64 -11.47 9.38
N ARG A 39 -0.21 -11.92 10.32
CA ARG A 39 -0.64 -11.10 11.46
C ARG A 39 0.44 -10.97 12.54
N THR A 40 1.37 -11.92 12.60
CA THR A 40 2.40 -12.00 13.65
C THR A 40 3.81 -11.97 13.07
N THR A 41 3.98 -12.46 11.84
CA THR A 41 5.27 -12.57 11.16
C THR A 41 5.43 -11.42 10.18
N ARG A 42 6.47 -10.62 10.38
CA ARG A 42 6.80 -9.50 9.47
C ARG A 42 7.40 -10.05 8.17
N PRO A 43 7.06 -9.47 7.01
CA PRO A 43 7.70 -9.84 5.77
C PRO A 43 9.17 -9.42 5.74
N ALA A 44 9.96 -10.10 4.92
CA ALA A 44 11.19 -9.52 4.39
C ALA A 44 10.82 -8.45 3.35
N VAL A 45 11.33 -7.22 3.51
CA VAL A 45 10.98 -6.06 2.69
C VAL A 45 12.18 -5.59 1.89
N GLU A 46 12.00 -5.40 0.59
CA GLU A 46 13.05 -4.97 -0.33
C GLU A 46 12.50 -4.04 -1.41
N ILE A 47 13.24 -2.99 -1.76
CA ILE A 47 12.95 -2.17 -2.94
C ILE A 47 13.64 -2.82 -4.14
N ILE A 48 12.86 -3.31 -5.10
CA ILE A 48 13.39 -4.09 -6.22
C ILE A 48 13.56 -3.25 -7.50
N ALA A 49 12.83 -2.14 -7.60
CA ALA A 49 12.88 -1.26 -8.76
C ALA A 49 12.38 0.15 -8.41
N SER A 50 12.70 1.12 -9.27
CA SER A 50 12.15 2.47 -9.20
C SER A 50 11.79 2.98 -10.59
N GLY A 51 10.62 3.61 -10.72
CA GLY A 51 10.19 4.32 -11.92
C GLY A 51 10.10 5.83 -11.69
N ARG A 52 10.13 6.61 -12.77
CA ARG A 52 9.89 8.07 -12.72
C ARG A 52 8.41 8.39 -12.59
N THR A 53 7.54 7.47 -13.00
CA THR A 53 6.09 7.63 -12.92
C THR A 53 5.42 6.47 -12.17
N ALA A 54 4.19 6.69 -11.69
CA ALA A 54 3.39 5.65 -11.06
C ALA A 54 3.06 4.50 -12.03
N SER A 55 2.82 4.82 -13.30
CA SER A 55 2.53 3.83 -14.35
C SER A 55 3.73 2.93 -14.58
N GLU A 56 4.91 3.52 -14.80
CA GLU A 56 6.16 2.79 -14.99
C GLU A 56 6.46 1.87 -13.81
N ALA A 57 6.29 2.34 -12.58
CA ALA A 57 6.46 1.49 -11.40
C ALA A 57 5.39 0.39 -11.30
N ALA A 58 4.16 0.63 -11.76
CA ALA A 58 3.11 -0.39 -11.80
C ALA A 58 3.39 -1.47 -12.86
N ASP A 59 3.96 -1.08 -14.01
CA ASP A 59 4.40 -2.00 -15.06
C ASP A 59 5.58 -2.85 -14.56
N LEU A 60 6.57 -2.25 -13.90
CA LEU A 60 7.67 -2.99 -13.26
C LEU A 60 7.17 -3.97 -12.18
N ALA A 61 6.19 -3.57 -11.38
CA ALA A 61 5.58 -4.47 -10.38
C ALA A 61 4.83 -5.64 -11.03
N ARG A 62 4.16 -5.38 -12.17
CA ARG A 62 3.50 -6.41 -12.98
C ARG A 62 4.51 -7.39 -13.56
N GLU A 63 5.56 -6.90 -14.20
CA GLU A 63 6.62 -7.71 -14.79
C GLU A 63 7.28 -8.60 -13.74
N ALA A 64 7.60 -8.04 -12.56
CA ALA A 64 8.13 -8.82 -11.45
C ALA A 64 7.18 -9.96 -11.05
N ALA A 65 5.88 -9.69 -10.88
CA ALA A 65 4.91 -10.72 -10.52
C ALA A 65 4.73 -11.80 -11.62
N LEU A 66 4.82 -11.43 -12.89
CA LEU A 66 4.70 -12.36 -14.02
C LEU A 66 5.84 -13.38 -14.09
N SER A 67 6.98 -13.14 -13.42
CA SER A 67 8.07 -14.10 -13.33
C SER A 67 7.76 -15.35 -12.47
N PHE A 68 6.69 -15.30 -11.67
CA PHE A 68 6.31 -16.39 -10.76
C PHE A 68 5.26 -17.32 -11.40
N ALA A 69 5.40 -18.62 -11.14
CA ALA A 69 4.51 -19.65 -11.70
C ALA A 69 3.02 -19.44 -11.36
N GLN A 70 2.72 -18.98 -10.15
CA GLN A 70 1.40 -18.52 -9.75
C GLN A 70 1.48 -17.03 -9.46
N ASN A 71 0.64 -16.23 -10.11
CA ASN A 71 0.65 -14.79 -9.94
C ASN A 71 -0.74 -14.18 -10.16
N GLY A 72 -0.86 -12.90 -9.83
CA GLY A 72 -2.05 -12.13 -10.14
C GLY A 72 -2.03 -10.72 -9.60
N TYR A 73 -3.16 -10.04 -9.79
CA TYR A 73 -3.40 -8.71 -9.25
C TYR A 73 -4.55 -8.74 -8.26
N HIS A 74 -4.31 -8.26 -7.05
CA HIS A 74 -5.33 -8.13 -6.02
C HIS A 74 -5.85 -6.70 -5.96
N LYS A 75 -7.01 -6.46 -6.59
CA LYS A 75 -7.62 -5.12 -6.69
C LYS A 75 -7.77 -4.40 -5.35
N PRO A 76 -8.30 -5.04 -4.27
CA PRO A 76 -8.49 -4.34 -2.99
C PRO A 76 -7.19 -3.88 -2.33
N ALA A 77 -6.12 -4.67 -2.47
CA ALA A 77 -4.80 -4.30 -1.94
C ALA A 77 -4.00 -3.41 -2.90
N ARG A 78 -4.49 -3.23 -4.14
CA ARG A 78 -3.78 -2.56 -5.24
C ARG A 78 -2.35 -3.08 -5.41
N ALA A 79 -2.18 -4.39 -5.29
CA ALA A 79 -0.89 -5.05 -5.25
C ALA A 79 -0.85 -6.20 -6.25
N TRP A 80 0.29 -6.33 -6.91
CA TRP A 80 0.62 -7.56 -7.64
C TRP A 80 1.16 -8.59 -6.66
N TRP A 81 0.98 -9.86 -6.97
CA TRP A 81 1.51 -10.94 -6.15
C TRP A 81 2.00 -12.09 -7.01
N GLY A 82 2.96 -12.83 -6.46
CA GLY A 82 3.54 -14.03 -7.04
C GLY A 82 3.79 -15.08 -5.96
N VAL A 83 3.75 -16.35 -6.33
CA VAL A 83 4.09 -17.49 -5.48
C VAL A 83 4.99 -18.42 -6.26
N GLU A 84 6.08 -18.81 -5.62
CA GLU A 84 7.00 -19.85 -6.07
C GLU A 84 7.35 -20.74 -4.88
N ASP A 85 7.35 -22.05 -5.11
CA ASP A 85 7.52 -23.09 -4.10
C ASP A 85 6.66 -22.89 -2.85
N ARG A 86 7.26 -22.38 -1.77
CA ARG A 86 6.62 -22.13 -0.48
C ARG A 86 6.69 -20.66 -0.07
N THR A 87 6.97 -19.77 -1.00
CA THR A 87 7.21 -18.37 -0.71
C THR A 87 6.17 -17.50 -1.43
N PHE A 88 5.60 -16.55 -0.69
CA PHE A 88 4.63 -15.58 -1.18
C PHE A 88 5.31 -14.21 -1.32
N HIS A 89 5.14 -13.60 -2.48
CA HIS A 89 5.66 -12.28 -2.79
C HIS A 89 4.52 -11.32 -3.08
N ARG A 90 4.56 -10.15 -2.45
CA ARG A 90 3.67 -9.02 -2.73
C ARG A 90 4.47 -7.84 -3.25
N PHE A 91 4.01 -7.26 -4.35
CA PHE A 91 4.62 -6.11 -5.00
C PHE A 91 3.69 -4.90 -4.87
N THR A 92 4.17 -3.85 -4.23
CA THR A 92 3.43 -2.61 -4.01
C THR A 92 4.19 -1.42 -4.58
N VAL A 93 3.47 -0.49 -5.20
CA VAL A 93 4.04 0.76 -5.69
C VAL A 93 3.88 1.83 -4.61
N THR A 94 5.00 2.38 -4.16
CA THR A 94 5.04 3.51 -3.23
C THR A 94 5.51 4.76 -3.95
N GLY A 95 4.79 5.88 -3.77
CA GLY A 95 5.07 7.12 -4.47
C GLY A 95 6.02 8.07 -3.75
N ALA A 96 6.67 8.94 -4.52
CA ALA A 96 7.46 10.05 -4.00
C ALA A 96 6.60 11.01 -3.19
N GLY A 97 6.72 10.95 -1.86
CA GLY A 97 6.04 11.89 -0.97
C GLY A 97 4.78 11.34 -0.31
N ALA A 98 4.70 10.03 -0.05
CA ALA A 98 3.73 9.52 0.91
C ALA A 98 4.08 10.01 2.33
N ARG A 99 3.64 11.23 2.67
CA ARG A 99 3.24 11.54 4.04
C ARG A 99 2.19 10.50 4.40
N VAL A 100 2.60 9.53 5.21
CA VAL A 100 1.73 8.48 5.72
C VAL A 100 0.70 9.16 6.63
N ALA A 101 -0.48 9.46 6.09
CA ALA A 101 -1.67 9.72 6.88
C ALA A 101 -2.10 8.40 7.52
N ALA A 102 -1.42 8.02 8.60
CA ALA A 102 -1.93 7.06 9.56
C ALA A 102 -3.15 7.72 10.23
N GLY A 103 -4.35 7.29 9.83
CA GLY A 103 -5.59 7.50 10.56
C GLY A 103 -6.02 8.94 10.76
N SER A 104 -6.68 9.54 9.76
CA SER A 104 -7.76 10.50 9.97
C SER A 104 -8.45 10.79 8.64
N ALA A 105 -9.77 10.77 8.65
CA ALA A 105 -10.62 11.21 7.56
C ALA A 105 -10.18 12.59 7.05
N VAL A 106 -9.76 12.70 5.79
CA VAL A 106 -9.80 13.96 5.05
C VAL A 106 -10.21 13.65 3.62
N ALA A 107 -11.51 13.76 3.38
CA ALA A 107 -12.05 14.03 2.07
C ALA A 107 -11.63 15.44 1.65
N LEU A 108 -10.86 15.56 0.57
CA LEU A 108 -10.69 16.76 -0.23
C LEU A 108 -10.56 16.24 -1.67
N GLY A 109 -11.64 16.00 -2.41
CA GLY A 109 -12.70 16.98 -2.66
C GLY A 109 -12.23 17.84 -3.81
N LEU A 110 -12.54 17.40 -5.03
CA LEU A 110 -12.43 18.20 -6.25
C LEU A 110 -13.13 19.55 -6.03
N ALA A 111 -12.55 20.57 -6.65
CA ALA A 111 -13.01 21.94 -6.78
C ALA A 111 -14.53 22.17 -6.64
N GLY A 112 -14.89 23.21 -5.89
CA GLY A 112 -16.07 24.03 -6.16
C GLY A 112 -17.18 24.01 -5.11
N LEU A 113 -17.70 25.22 -4.86
CA LEU A 113 -19.00 25.56 -4.28
C LEU A 113 -19.13 25.64 -2.74
N ALA A 114 -19.05 26.90 -2.31
CA ALA A 114 -19.93 27.61 -1.38
C ALA A 114 -20.99 26.81 -0.58
N ALA A 115 -21.21 27.35 0.63
CA ALA A 115 -22.34 27.15 1.54
C ALA A 115 -22.28 25.91 2.44
N PHE A 116 -22.04 26.14 3.73
CA PHE A 116 -23.00 25.93 4.82
C PHE A 116 -22.27 26.29 6.13
N ALA A 117 -22.48 27.52 6.60
CA ALA A 117 -23.31 27.81 7.77
C ALA A 117 -22.73 27.22 9.07
N PHE A 118 -22.07 28.03 9.91
CA PHE A 118 -22.75 28.68 11.03
C PHE A 118 -23.62 27.70 11.83
N LEU A 119 -23.07 26.98 12.80
CA LEU A 119 -23.88 26.55 13.95
C LEU A 119 -23.04 26.21 15.18
N LYS A 120 -23.43 26.89 16.28
CA LYS A 120 -23.31 26.53 17.70
C LYS A 120 -22.00 26.75 18.46
N ARG A 121 -21.78 28.04 18.74
CA ARG A 121 -21.98 28.67 20.07
C ARG A 121 -22.26 27.76 21.30
N ARG A 122 -21.43 27.95 22.33
CA ARG A 122 -21.68 28.00 23.81
C ARG A 122 -22.04 26.73 24.62
N LYS A 123 -21.15 26.41 25.58
CA LYS A 123 -21.36 26.27 27.05
C LYS A 123 -20.01 25.76 27.61
N GLY A 124 -19.29 26.39 28.53
CA GLY A 124 -19.69 27.08 29.76
C GLY A 124 -19.16 26.25 30.94
N LYS A 125 -18.15 26.73 31.67
CA LYS A 125 -17.85 26.24 33.02
C LYS A 125 -17.53 27.41 33.94
N SER A 126 -18.46 27.63 34.86
CA SER A 126 -18.42 28.57 35.97
C SER A 126 -17.26 28.27 36.91
N ARG A 127 -16.80 29.33 37.58
CA ARG A 127 -16.30 29.26 38.96
C ARG A 127 -17.42 28.86 39.91
#